data_AF-A0A3N1JAF4-F1
#
_entry.id   AF-A0A3N1JAF4-F1
#
_cell.length_a   1.000
_cell.length_b   1.000
_cell.length_c   1.000
_cell.angle_alpha   90.00
_cell.angle_beta   90.00
_cell.angle_gamma   90.00
#
_symmetry.space_group_name_H-M   'P 1'
#
loop_
_entity.id
_entity.type
_entity.pdbx_description
1 polymer ?
#
loop_
_entity_poly.entity_id
_entity_poly.type
_entity_poly.pdbx_seq_one_letter_code
_entity_poly.pdbx_strand_id
1 'polypeptide(L)'
;MNDSERRAVVAEIPHLRNLLGAVFNYDWDLDFEDAEAAYASVLDDLDPEARAVYLREAQVLERELTTEAEVQAFLNFVGSGLAPSVHLGVPLAEWPSSLTRRIGEST
;
A
#
# COMPACT_ATOMS: atom_id res chain seq x y z
N MET A 1 16.75 -2.36 -3.39
CA MET A 1 16.12 -3.55 -4.02
C MET A 1 16.23 -3.59 -5.56
N ASN A 2 16.63 -4.73 -6.15
CA ASN A 2 16.63 -4.99 -7.59
C ASN A 2 15.26 -5.52 -8.11
N ASP A 3 15.12 -5.69 -9.43
CA ASP A 3 13.87 -6.15 -10.07
C ASP A 3 13.39 -7.54 -9.61
N SER A 4 14.31 -8.48 -9.38
CA SER A 4 13.96 -9.85 -8.97
C SER A 4 13.50 -9.90 -7.52
N GLU A 5 14.16 -9.14 -6.64
CA GLU A 5 13.71 -8.94 -5.26
C GLU A 5 12.32 -8.27 -5.22
N ARG A 6 12.09 -7.23 -6.05
CA ARG A 6 10.75 -6.61 -6.17
C ARG A 6 9.67 -7.59 -6.61
N ARG A 7 9.98 -8.47 -7.56
CA ARG A 7 9.05 -9.54 -7.97
C ARG A 7 8.74 -10.52 -6.84
N ALA A 8 9.72 -10.85 -6.01
CA ALA A 8 9.52 -11.71 -4.85
C ALA A 8 8.58 -11.06 -3.83
N VAL A 9 8.83 -9.78 -3.48
CA VAL A 9 7.93 -9.00 -2.60
C VAL A 9 6.51 -9.00 -3.16
N VAL A 10 6.32 -8.64 -4.44
CA VAL A 10 4.99 -8.61 -5.07
C VAL A 10 4.26 -9.96 -5.02
N ALA A 11 4.99 -11.08 -5.05
CA ALA A 11 4.39 -12.41 -4.94
C ALA A 11 3.90 -12.73 -3.52
N GLU A 12 4.47 -12.09 -2.49
CA GLU A 12 4.05 -12.24 -1.09
C GLU A 12 2.87 -11.35 -0.70
N ILE A 13 2.56 -10.32 -1.51
CA ILE A 13 1.55 -9.32 -1.19
C ILE A 13 0.44 -9.18 -2.25
N PRO A 14 -0.22 -10.26 -2.70
CA PRO A 14 -1.16 -10.20 -3.81
C PRO A 14 -2.33 -9.24 -3.59
N HIS A 15 -2.82 -9.08 -2.36
CA HIS A 15 -3.97 -8.21 -2.08
C HIS A 15 -3.55 -6.73 -2.04
N LEU A 16 -2.44 -6.41 -1.37
CA LEU A 16 -1.88 -5.06 -1.38
C LEU A 16 -1.39 -4.67 -2.76
N ARG A 17 -0.84 -5.59 -3.55
CA ARG A 17 -0.53 -5.32 -4.96
C ARG A 17 -1.78 -4.89 -5.73
N ASN A 18 -2.92 -5.56 -5.50
CA ASN A 18 -4.17 -5.19 -6.15
C ASN A 18 -4.68 -3.82 -5.67
N LEU A 19 -4.65 -3.55 -4.37
CA LEU A 19 -4.97 -2.23 -3.81
C LEU A 19 -4.09 -1.13 -4.45
N LEU A 20 -2.78 -1.35 -4.51
CA LEU A 20 -1.83 -0.34 -4.98
C LEU A 20 -1.86 -0.16 -6.51
N GLY A 21 -2.03 -1.23 -7.27
CA GLY A 21 -1.95 -1.17 -8.73
C GLY A 21 -3.30 -1.04 -9.44
N ALA A 22 -4.40 -1.47 -8.83
CA ALA A 22 -5.73 -1.43 -9.44
C ALA A 22 -6.61 -0.31 -8.84
N VAL A 23 -6.64 -0.19 -7.51
CA VAL A 23 -7.44 0.86 -6.84
C VAL A 23 -6.69 2.18 -6.89
N PHE A 24 -5.44 2.23 -6.43
CA PHE A 24 -4.54 3.36 -6.64
C PHE A 24 -3.86 3.32 -8.01
N ASN A 25 -4.59 3.06 -9.09
CA ASN A 25 -4.07 3.24 -10.45
C ASN A 25 -3.79 4.74 -10.73
N TYR A 26 -3.34 5.14 -11.92
CA TYR A 26 -2.98 6.54 -12.17
C TYR A 26 -4.17 7.53 -12.22
N ASP A 27 -5.39 7.04 -12.39
CA ASP A 27 -6.63 7.82 -12.49
C ASP A 27 -7.53 7.61 -11.25
N TRP A 28 -6.96 7.11 -10.14
CA TRP A 28 -7.70 6.78 -8.92
C TRP A 28 -8.49 7.97 -8.35
N ASP A 29 -7.99 9.19 -8.56
CA ASP A 29 -8.60 10.45 -8.11
C ASP A 29 -9.86 10.84 -8.90
N LEU A 30 -10.20 10.10 -9.96
CA LEU A 30 -11.50 10.22 -10.64
C LEU A 30 -12.61 9.45 -9.91
N ASP A 31 -12.26 8.37 -9.20
CA ASP A 31 -13.19 7.47 -8.52
C ASP A 31 -13.31 7.78 -7.02
N PHE A 32 -12.28 8.40 -6.42
CA PHE A 32 -12.21 8.69 -4.99
C PHE A 32 -11.87 10.15 -4.73
N GLU A 33 -12.49 10.74 -3.70
CA GLU A 33 -12.24 12.13 -3.30
C GLU A 33 -10.82 12.36 -2.80
N ASP A 34 -10.28 11.39 -2.05
CA ASP A 34 -8.91 11.40 -1.52
C ASP A 34 -8.39 9.98 -1.30
N ALA A 35 -7.12 9.87 -0.91
CA ALA A 35 -6.48 8.57 -0.70
C ALA A 35 -7.05 7.80 0.49
N GLU A 36 -7.61 8.47 1.50
CA GLU A 36 -8.26 7.79 2.61
C GLU A 36 -9.60 7.18 2.18
N ALA A 37 -10.36 7.83 1.29
CA ALA A 37 -11.57 7.25 0.68
C ALA A 37 -11.25 6.01 -0.15
N ALA A 38 -10.16 6.03 -0.92
CA ALA A 38 -9.65 4.86 -1.64
C ALA A 38 -9.25 3.73 -0.69
N TYR A 39 -8.54 4.02 0.41
CA TYR A 39 -8.25 3.02 1.45
C TYR A 39 -9.53 2.47 2.09
N ALA A 40 -10.45 3.33 2.51
CA ALA A 40 -11.68 2.95 3.17
C ALA A 40 -12.53 2.01 2.31
N SER A 41 -12.60 2.27 1.00
CA SER A 41 -13.35 1.45 0.03
C SER A 41 -12.94 -0.03 -0.01
N VAL A 42 -11.72 -0.34 0.44
CA VAL A 42 -11.18 -1.71 0.47
C VAL A 42 -11.00 -2.21 1.90
N LEU A 43 -10.54 -1.37 2.82
CA LEU A 43 -10.03 -1.79 4.13
C LEU A 43 -11.08 -1.76 5.23
N ASP A 44 -12.09 -0.88 5.16
CA ASP A 44 -12.97 -0.64 6.31
C ASP A 44 -14.02 -1.76 6.45
N ASP A 45 -14.50 -2.32 5.34
CA ASP A 45 -15.48 -3.41 5.32
C ASP A 45 -14.85 -4.83 5.38
N LEU A 46 -13.54 -4.94 5.61
CA LEU A 46 -12.89 -6.24 5.73
C LEU A 46 -13.34 -6.98 6.98
N ASP A 47 -13.72 -8.25 6.80
CA ASP A 47 -13.86 -9.17 7.91
C ASP A 47 -12.51 -9.41 8.62
N PRO A 48 -12.52 -9.94 9.86
CA PRO A 48 -11.28 -10.13 10.62
C PRO A 48 -10.24 -11.05 9.95
N GLU A 49 -10.66 -12.05 9.17
CA GLU A 49 -9.75 -12.97 8.49
C GLU A 49 -9.05 -12.27 7.32
N ALA A 50 -9.82 -11.57 6.49
CA ALA A 50 -9.31 -10.77 5.39
C ALA A 50 -8.39 -9.65 5.90
N ARG A 51 -8.78 -8.93 6.96
CA ARG A 51 -7.93 -7.90 7.60
C ARG A 51 -6.60 -8.48 8.06
N ALA A 52 -6.60 -9.68 8.65
CA ALA A 52 -5.36 -10.35 9.06
C ALA A 52 -4.45 -10.69 7.87
N VAL A 53 -5.00 -10.98 6.68
CA VAL A 53 -4.22 -11.16 5.45
C VAL A 53 -3.55 -9.85 5.05
N TYR A 54 -4.32 -8.77 4.90
CA TYR A 54 -3.79 -7.45 4.53
C TYR A 54 -2.72 -6.97 5.51
N LEU A 55 -2.92 -7.21 6.81
CA LEU A 55 -1.95 -6.81 7.83
C LEU A 55 -0.62 -7.57 7.69
N ARG A 56 -0.66 -8.88 7.43
CA ARG A 56 0.56 -9.66 7.17
C ARG A 56 1.28 -9.18 5.93
N GLU A 57 0.55 -8.84 4.87
CA GLU A 57 1.13 -8.29 3.65
C GLU A 57 1.77 -6.91 3.90
N ALA A 58 1.13 -6.05 4.71
CA ALA A 58 1.68 -4.73 5.06
C ALA A 58 2.97 -4.86 5.86
N GLN A 59 3.05 -5.83 6.77
CA GLN A 59 4.26 -6.15 7.51
C GLN A 59 5.41 -6.66 6.62
N VAL A 60 5.11 -7.26 5.47
CA VAL A 60 6.14 -7.57 4.45
C VAL A 60 6.68 -6.27 3.87
N LEU A 61 5.81 -5.34 3.44
CA LEU A 61 6.24 -4.04 2.93
C LEU A 61 7.07 -3.26 3.95
N GLU A 62 6.65 -3.23 5.21
CA GLU A 62 7.35 -2.55 6.29
C GLU A 62 8.76 -3.12 6.56
N ARG A 63 8.93 -4.43 6.40
CA ARG A 63 10.23 -5.09 6.54
C ARG A 63 11.15 -4.86 5.35
N GLU A 64 10.61 -4.90 4.13
CA GLU A 64 11.41 -4.90 2.90
C GLU A 64 11.67 -3.48 2.33
N LEU A 65 10.81 -2.50 2.65
CA LEU A 65 10.91 -1.13 2.12
C LEU A 65 11.40 -0.17 3.20
N THR A 66 12.72 -0.15 3.41
CA THR A 66 13.33 0.55 4.55
C THR A 66 13.76 1.99 4.24
N THR A 67 13.72 2.39 2.98
CA THR A 67 14.18 3.70 2.51
C THR A 67 13.16 4.35 1.57
N GLU A 68 13.17 5.69 1.50
CA GLU A 68 12.31 6.44 0.57
C GLU A 68 12.48 5.98 -0.88
N ALA A 69 13.72 5.72 -1.30
CA ALA A 69 14.04 5.27 -2.65
C ALA A 69 13.44 3.89 -2.95
N GLU A 70 13.41 2.99 -1.96
CA GLU A 70 12.80 1.67 -2.12
C GLU A 70 11.28 1.76 -2.19
N VAL A 71 10.66 2.58 -1.35
CA VAL A 71 9.22 2.82 -1.40
C VAL A 71 8.82 3.43 -2.75
N GLN A 72 9.51 4.47 -3.22
CA GLN A 72 9.23 5.08 -4.53
C GLN A 72 9.38 4.06 -5.66
N ALA A 73 10.50 3.32 -5.67
CA ALA A 73 10.76 2.33 -6.72
C ALA A 73 9.73 1.20 -6.71
N PHE A 74 9.26 0.79 -5.53
CA PHE A 74 8.22 -0.22 -5.38
C PHE A 74 6.86 0.28 -5.87
N LEU A 75 6.41 1.47 -5.47
CA LEU A 75 5.14 2.06 -5.92
C LEU A 75 5.11 2.22 -7.44
N ASN A 76 6.21 2.71 -8.03
CA ASN A 76 6.37 2.78 -9.49
C ASN A 76 6.32 1.39 -10.13
N PHE A 77 6.93 0.39 -9.50
CA PHE A 77 6.98 -0.98 -10.03
C PHE A 77 5.61 -1.66 -10.05
N VAL A 78 4.75 -1.44 -9.05
CA VAL A 78 3.38 -1.97 -9.03
C VAL A 78 2.39 -1.11 -9.83
N GLY A 79 2.86 0.00 -10.42
CA GLY A 79 2.04 0.90 -11.23
C GLY A 79 1.07 1.74 -10.41
N SER A 80 1.43 2.10 -9.18
CA SER A 80 0.59 2.89 -8.31
C SER A 80 0.69 4.39 -8.63
N GLY A 81 -0.46 5.05 -8.71
CA GLY A 81 -0.61 6.51 -8.70
C GLY A 81 -0.56 7.11 -7.30
N LEU A 82 -0.44 6.31 -6.22
CA LEU A 82 -0.32 6.81 -4.87
C LEU A 82 1.03 7.51 -4.66
N ALA A 83 0.98 8.76 -4.19
CA ALA A 83 2.13 9.52 -3.68
C ALA A 83 1.90 9.80 -2.18
N PRO A 84 2.41 8.95 -1.25
CA PRO A 84 2.10 9.05 0.17
C PRO A 84 2.32 10.43 0.79
N SER A 85 3.44 11.07 0.47
CA SER A 85 3.76 12.41 1.00
C SER A 85 2.77 13.49 0.54
N VAL A 86 2.16 13.32 -0.64
CA VAL A 86 1.23 14.30 -1.22
C VAL A 86 -0.21 13.99 -0.81
N HIS A 87 -0.62 12.72 -0.93
CA HIS A 87 -2.02 12.33 -0.77
C HIS A 87 -2.40 12.01 0.67
N LEU A 88 -1.42 11.62 1.51
CA LEU A 88 -1.66 11.22 2.91
C LEU A 88 -0.90 12.11 3.90
N GLY A 89 0.00 12.99 3.42
CA GLY A 89 0.89 13.79 4.28
C GLY A 89 1.90 12.95 5.06
N VAL A 90 2.11 11.69 4.68
CA VAL A 90 3.02 10.75 5.35
C VAL A 90 4.38 10.76 4.65
N PRO A 91 5.51 10.98 5.36
CA PRO A 91 6.83 10.86 4.77
C PRO A 91 7.01 9.51 4.08
N LEU A 92 7.66 9.50 2.92
CA LEU A 92 7.67 8.33 2.07
C LEU A 92 8.30 7.10 2.75
N ALA A 93 9.34 7.29 3.56
CA ALA A 93 9.97 6.22 4.34
C ALA A 93 9.09 5.69 5.49
N GLU A 94 8.14 6.49 5.97
CA GLU A 94 7.21 6.13 7.05
C GLU A 94 5.91 5.51 6.51
N TRP A 95 5.68 5.58 5.20
CA TRP A 95 4.46 5.06 4.59
C TRP A 95 4.20 3.57 4.90
N PRO A 96 5.18 2.64 4.81
CA PRO A 96 4.91 1.23 5.08
C PRO A 96 4.38 0.97 6.50
N SER A 97 4.97 1.59 7.52
CA SER A 97 4.51 1.45 8.91
C SER A 97 3.18 2.15 9.16
N SER A 98 2.94 3.30 8.50
CA SER A 98 1.63 3.97 8.53
C SER A 98 0.53 3.11 7.90
N LEU A 99 0.81 2.40 6.81
CA LEU A 99 -0.13 1.46 6.18
C LEU A 99 -0.45 0.29 7.11
N THR A 100 0.56 -0.32 7.74
CA THR A 100 0.38 -1.37 8.76
C THR A 100 -0.55 -0.90 9.88
N ARG A 101 -0.32 0.31 10.40
CA ARG A 101 -1.15 0.91 11.45
C ARG A 101 -2.60 1.13 10.97
N ARG A 102 -2.78 1.71 9.78
CA ARG A 102 -4.11 1.99 9.19
C ARG A 102 -4.95 0.71 8.99
N ILE A 103 -4.32 -0.41 8.63
CA ILE A 103 -4.99 -1.71 8.49
C ILE A 103 -5.33 -2.32 9.86
N GLY A 104 -4.45 -2.11 10.86
CA GLY A 104 -4.61 -2.65 12.22
C GLY A 104 -5.68 -1.92 13.05
N GLU A 105 -5.95 -0.66 12.78
CA GLU A 105 -7.02 0.10 13.42
C GLU A 105 -8.38 -0.44 12.91
N SER A 106 -9.14 -1.11 13.79
CA SER A 106 -10.54 -1.45 13.54
C SER A 106 -11.38 -0.19 13.73
N THR A 107 -11.98 0.31 12.66
CA THR A 107 -13.06 1.30 12.75
C THR A 107 -14.34 0.67 13.29
#